data_AF-A0A3C0AMY9-F1
#
_entry.id   AF-A0A3C0AMY9-F1
#
_cell.length_a   1.000
_cell.length_b   1.000
_cell.length_c   1.000
_cell.angle_alpha   90.00
_cell.angle_beta   90.00
_cell.angle_gamma   90.00
#
_symmetry.space_group_name_H-M   'P 1'
#
loop_
_entity.id
_entity.type
_entity.pdbx_description
1 polymer ?
#
loop_
_entity_poly.entity_id
_entity_poly.type
_entity_poly.pdbx_seq_one_letter_code
_entity_poly.pdbx_strand_id
1 'polypeptide(L)'
;LSLLPPIVAVILAIWFRNIILALLVSIWLGAVILSHGNLFLGFVHTLDTFVIHEIVEPGSSSYSHMMIILFTMFLGAMVGVMSAGGGTAALVNRLSRYATKREHSQLMTWFMGLVIFFDDYANSLLVGTSMRPFTDRMKVSREKLAFLVDSTAAPVSGIAIISTWVGVEIGYIADTY
;
A
#
# COMPACT_ATOMS: atom_id res chain seq x y z
N LEU A 1 25.20 10.19 9.06
CA LEU A 1 24.61 8.93 9.59
C LEU A 1 23.14 8.74 9.20
N SER A 2 22.36 9.80 8.96
CA SER A 2 20.90 9.72 8.76
C SER A 2 20.42 8.96 7.51
N LEU A 3 21.27 8.77 6.49
CA LEU A 3 20.95 7.97 5.30
C LEU A 3 21.21 6.47 5.48
N LEU A 4 21.89 6.09 6.56
CA LEU A 4 22.30 4.71 6.79
C LEU A 4 21.08 3.79 7.02
N PRO A 5 20.10 4.14 7.87
CA PRO A 5 18.91 3.29 8.05
C PRO A 5 18.12 3.06 6.75
N PRO A 6 17.78 4.09 5.94
CA PRO A 6 17.08 3.86 4.67
C PRO A 6 17.83 2.97 3.68
N ILE A 7 19.14 3.14 3.55
CA ILE A 7 19.97 2.33 2.65
C ILE A 7 19.96 0.86 3.10
N VAL A 8 20.08 0.61 4.41
CA VAL A 8 20.02 -0.74 4.98
C VAL A 8 18.64 -1.35 4.75
N ALA A 9 17.56 -0.58 4.91
CA ALA A 9 16.20 -1.08 4.61
C ALA A 9 16.10 -1.58 3.17
N VAL A 10 16.56 -0.79 2.18
CA VAL A 10 16.48 -1.17 0.76
C VAL A 10 17.31 -2.42 0.47
N ILE A 11 18.56 -2.47 0.93
CA ILE A 11 19.45 -3.61 0.70
C ILE A 11 18.89 -4.89 1.33
N LEU A 12 18.45 -4.82 2.59
CA LEU A 12 17.88 -5.96 3.29
C LEU A 12 16.55 -6.40 2.70
N ALA A 13 15.72 -5.47 2.23
CA ALA A 13 14.44 -5.81 1.59
C ALA A 13 14.67 -6.60 0.30
N ILE A 14 15.67 -6.23 -0.50
CA ILE A 14 16.04 -6.95 -1.73
C ILE A 14 16.64 -8.32 -1.40
N TRP A 15 17.53 -8.39 -0.40
CA TRP A 15 18.24 -9.63 -0.08
C TRP A 15 17.34 -10.66 0.62
N PHE A 16 16.66 -10.26 1.70
CA PHE A 16 15.77 -11.16 2.43
C PHE A 16 14.43 -11.40 1.74
N ARG A 17 14.08 -10.57 0.73
CA ARG A 17 12.73 -10.56 0.11
C ARG A 17 11.62 -10.43 1.14
N ASN A 18 11.92 -9.78 2.27
CA ASN A 18 10.99 -9.56 3.38
C ASN A 18 11.12 -8.11 3.84
N ILE A 19 10.16 -7.29 3.41
CA ILE A 19 10.13 -5.85 3.68
C ILE A 19 9.96 -5.59 5.18
N ILE A 20 9.16 -6.41 5.88
CA ILE A 20 8.87 -6.21 7.31
C ILE A 20 10.14 -6.35 8.14
N LEU A 21 10.91 -7.42 7.91
CA LEU A 21 12.18 -7.63 8.60
C LEU A 21 13.21 -6.55 8.26
N ALA A 22 13.27 -6.13 6.99
CA ALA A 22 14.18 -5.08 6.55
C ALA A 22 13.88 -3.73 7.22
N LEU A 23 12.60 -3.37 7.35
CA LEU A 23 12.16 -2.16 8.04
C LEU A 23 12.49 -2.23 9.54
N LEU A 24 12.23 -3.37 10.20
CA LEU A 24 12.50 -3.52 11.63
C LEU A 24 13.99 -3.38 11.95
N VAL A 25 14.86 -4.02 11.15
CA VAL A 25 16.32 -3.90 11.31
C VAL A 25 16.81 -2.48 11.04
N SER A 26 16.20 -1.79 10.06
CA SER A 26 16.52 -0.40 9.76
C SER A 26 16.14 0.55 10.91
N ILE A 27 14.93 0.42 11.46
CA ILE A 27 14.49 1.21 12.63
C ILE A 27 15.42 0.95 13.82
N TRP A 28 15.75 -0.33 14.07
CA TRP A 28 16.70 -0.68 15.12
C TRP A 28 18.06 -0.01 14.94
N LEU A 29 18.58 -0.02 13.72
CA LEU A 29 19.84 0.65 13.40
C LEU A 29 19.76 2.16 13.60
N GLY A 30 18.64 2.79 13.24
CA GLY A 30 18.36 4.19 13.54
C GLY A 30 18.35 4.47 15.04
N ALA A 31 17.67 3.64 15.83
CA ALA A 31 17.59 3.75 17.28
C ALA A 31 18.98 3.57 17.94
N VAL A 32 19.82 2.67 17.43
CA VAL A 32 21.20 2.48 17.92
C VAL A 32 22.07 3.71 17.63
N ILE A 33 21.91 4.34 16.46
CA ILE A 33 22.61 5.58 16.13
C ILE A 33 22.21 6.71 17.11
N LEU A 34 20.91 6.82 17.43
CA LEU A 34 20.39 7.80 18.38
C LEU A 34 20.81 7.49 19.83
N SER A 35 21.01 6.21 20.16
CA SER A 35 21.49 5.74 21.48
C SER A 35 23.01 5.79 21.61
N HIS A 36 23.70 6.61 20.81
CA HIS A 36 25.16 6.75 20.79
C HIS A 36 25.94 5.42 20.65
N GLY A 37 25.39 4.46 19.89
CA GLY A 37 26.02 3.16 19.63
C GLY A 37 25.71 2.05 20.65
N ASN A 38 24.84 2.30 21.63
CA ASN A 38 24.42 1.27 22.58
C ASN A 38 23.35 0.34 21.95
N LEU A 39 23.75 -0.90 21.65
CA LEU A 39 22.93 -1.92 21.00
C LEU A 39 21.69 -2.33 21.82
N PHE A 40 21.86 -2.47 23.14
CA PHE A 40 20.78 -2.91 24.03
C PHE A 40 19.78 -1.77 24.26
N LEU A 41 20.28 -0.56 24.53
CA LEU A 41 19.43 0.62 24.70
C LEU A 41 18.68 0.94 23.39
N GLY A 42 19.34 0.82 22.23
CA GLY A 42 18.71 0.99 20.93
C GLY A 42 17.61 -0.04 20.66
N PHE A 43 17.76 -1.29 21.10
CA PHE A 43 16.69 -2.29 21.01
C PHE A 43 15.47 -1.92 21.85
N VAL A 44 15.69 -1.48 23.10
CA VAL A 44 14.60 -1.05 23.98
C VAL A 44 13.86 0.16 23.39
N HIS A 45 14.59 1.18 22.92
CA HIS A 45 13.99 2.36 22.27
C HIS A 45 13.27 2.01 20.97
N THR A 46 13.74 1.01 20.23
CA THR A 46 13.03 0.55 19.02
C THR A 46 11.63 0.09 19.36
N LEU A 47 11.48 -0.73 20.40
CA LEU A 47 10.18 -1.28 20.78
C LEU A 47 9.30 -0.24 21.48
N ASP A 48 9.83 0.46 22.47
CA ASP A 48 9.05 1.38 23.30
C ASP A 48 8.78 2.70 22.56
N THR A 49 9.85 3.41 22.18
CA THR A 49 9.76 4.78 21.65
C THR A 49 9.41 4.84 20.16
N PHE A 50 9.99 4.00 19.32
CA PHE A 50 9.81 4.11 17.86
C PHE A 50 8.70 3.24 17.29
N VAL A 51 8.19 2.27 18.04
CA VAL A 51 7.11 1.37 17.60
C VAL A 51 5.88 1.56 18.47
N ILE A 52 5.95 1.33 19.78
CA ILE A 52 4.76 1.35 20.63
C ILE A 52 4.22 2.77 20.79
N HIS A 53 5.10 3.73 21.12
CA HIS A 53 4.72 5.12 21.35
C HIS A 53 4.11 5.74 20.08
N GLU A 54 4.77 5.60 18.93
CA GLU A 54 4.26 6.07 17.63
C GLU A 54 2.90 5.46 17.23
N ILE A 55 2.58 4.26 17.73
CA ILE A 55 1.31 3.59 17.44
C ILE A 55 0.21 3.98 18.45
N VAL A 56 0.52 4.13 19.75
CA VAL A 56 -0.48 4.08 20.84
C VAL A 56 -0.65 5.41 21.60
N GLU A 57 0.22 6.41 21.40
CA GLU A 57 0.27 7.57 22.29
C GLU A 57 -1.12 8.26 22.49
N PRO A 58 -1.71 8.21 23.70
CA PRO A 58 -3.00 8.82 23.96
C PRO A 58 -2.84 10.31 24.25
N GLY A 59 -3.21 11.16 23.29
CA GLY A 59 -3.43 12.60 23.53
C GLY A 59 -2.37 13.57 22.98
N SER A 60 -1.32 13.10 22.31
CA SER A 60 -0.56 13.93 21.37
C SER A 60 -1.31 13.96 20.03
N SER A 61 -1.04 14.93 19.16
CA SER A 61 -1.67 15.07 17.85
C SER A 61 -1.48 13.87 16.90
N SER A 62 -0.89 12.77 17.37
CA SER A 62 -0.61 11.49 16.70
C SER A 62 -1.83 10.56 16.52
N TYR A 63 -3.04 11.12 16.40
CA TYR A 63 -4.27 10.38 16.06
C TYR A 63 -4.26 9.70 14.67
N SER A 64 -3.12 9.61 14.00
CA SER A 64 -3.01 9.32 12.58
C SER A 64 -2.60 7.88 12.27
N HIS A 65 -1.62 7.30 12.99
CA HIS A 65 -1.03 6.01 12.57
C HIS A 65 -1.87 4.79 12.96
N MET A 66 -2.43 4.74 14.17
CA MET A 66 -3.38 3.67 14.53
C MET A 66 -4.62 3.70 13.65
N MET A 67 -5.14 4.90 13.35
CA MET A 67 -6.31 5.06 12.49
C MET A 67 -6.02 4.59 11.07
N ILE A 68 -4.82 4.88 10.53
CA ILE A 68 -4.38 4.34 9.23
C ILE A 68 -4.33 2.82 9.27
N ILE A 69 -3.69 2.21 10.28
CA ILE A 69 -3.59 0.74 10.40
C ILE A 69 -4.99 0.12 10.42
N LEU A 70 -5.89 0.63 11.27
CA LEU A 70 -7.26 0.13 11.36
C LEU A 70 -8.02 0.34 10.06
N PHE A 71 -7.91 1.51 9.44
CA PHE A 71 -8.55 1.83 8.17
C PHE A 71 -8.09 0.89 7.04
N THR A 72 -6.78 0.70 6.87
CA THR A 72 -6.22 -0.22 5.88
C THR A 72 -6.63 -1.66 6.16
N MET A 73 -6.71 -2.07 7.43
CA MET A 73 -7.19 -3.40 7.82
C MET A 73 -8.67 -3.59 7.49
N PHE A 74 -9.53 -2.58 7.73
CA PHE A 74 -10.94 -2.62 7.37
C PHE A 74 -11.17 -2.60 5.86
N LEU A 75 -10.40 -1.80 5.10
CA LEU A 75 -10.43 -1.85 3.64
C LEU A 75 -10.04 -3.23 3.12
N GLY A 76 -8.95 -3.80 3.65
CA GLY A 76 -8.52 -5.16 3.31
C GLY A 76 -9.60 -6.20 3.64
N ALA A 77 -10.27 -6.08 4.79
CA ALA A 77 -11.37 -6.94 5.19
C ALA A 77 -12.59 -6.80 4.25
N MET A 78 -12.99 -5.57 3.91
CA MET A 78 -14.07 -5.30 2.96
C MET A 78 -13.77 -5.91 1.59
N VAL A 79 -12.57 -5.68 1.05
CA VAL A 79 -12.14 -6.26 -0.23
C VAL A 79 -12.11 -7.79 -0.16
N GLY A 80 -11.63 -8.36 0.96
CA GLY A 80 -11.65 -9.79 1.22
C GLY A 80 -13.06 -10.37 1.19
N VAL A 81 -14.02 -9.73 1.86
CA VAL A 81 -15.43 -10.14 1.88
C VAL A 81 -16.07 -10.01 0.48
N MET A 82 -15.81 -8.91 -0.24
CA MET A 82 -16.30 -8.74 -1.61
C MET A 82 -15.76 -9.81 -2.56
N SER A 83 -14.50 -10.21 -2.37
CA SER A 83 -13.85 -11.28 -3.13
C SER A 83 -14.44 -12.65 -2.80
N ALA A 84 -14.60 -12.95 -1.51
CA ALA A 84 -15.19 -14.21 -1.03
C ALA A 84 -16.67 -14.36 -1.42
N GLY A 85 -17.43 -13.25 -1.42
CA GLY A 85 -18.82 -13.19 -1.85
C GLY A 85 -19.02 -13.37 -3.36
N GLY A 86 -17.94 -13.50 -4.14
CA GLY A 86 -18.01 -13.74 -5.58
C GLY A 86 -18.42 -12.52 -6.41
N GLY A 87 -18.56 -11.34 -5.80
CA GLY A 87 -18.95 -10.10 -6.52
C GLY A 87 -17.89 -9.67 -7.54
N THR A 88 -16.62 -9.75 -7.17
CA THR A 88 -15.49 -9.53 -8.09
C THR A 88 -15.47 -10.59 -9.19
N ALA A 89 -15.64 -11.88 -8.85
CA ALA A 89 -15.70 -12.97 -9.83
C ALA A 89 -16.89 -12.83 -10.81
N ALA A 90 -18.04 -12.35 -10.33
CA ALA A 90 -19.24 -12.12 -11.15
C ALA A 90 -19.06 -10.90 -12.07
N LEU A 91 -18.52 -9.79 -11.55
CA LEU A 91 -18.18 -8.60 -12.34
C LEU A 91 -17.17 -8.95 -13.44
N VAL A 92 -16.14 -9.72 -13.09
CA VAL A 92 -15.11 -10.20 -14.01
C VAL A 92 -15.70 -11.13 -15.06
N ASN A 93 -16.56 -12.09 -14.70
CA ASN A 93 -17.24 -12.95 -15.68
C ASN A 93 -18.13 -12.14 -16.64
N ARG A 94 -18.81 -11.10 -16.14
CA ARG A 94 -19.66 -10.24 -16.98
C ARG A 94 -18.84 -9.39 -17.95
N LEU A 95 -17.71 -8.84 -17.49
CA LEU A 95 -16.77 -8.06 -18.29
C LEU A 95 -15.94 -8.92 -19.26
N SER A 96 -15.69 -10.19 -18.92
CA SER A 96 -14.94 -11.13 -19.76
C SER A 96 -15.54 -11.35 -21.15
N ARG A 97 -16.85 -11.11 -21.30
CA ARG A 97 -17.54 -11.19 -22.61
C ARG A 97 -17.05 -10.13 -23.60
N TYR A 98 -16.54 -9.02 -23.11
CA TYR A 98 -16.02 -7.90 -23.91
C TYR A 98 -14.50 -7.95 -24.07
N ALA A 99 -13.81 -8.63 -23.16
CA ALA A 99 -12.39 -8.81 -23.20
C ALA A 99 -12.04 -10.12 -23.93
N THR A 100 -12.06 -10.08 -25.25
CA THR A 100 -11.75 -11.24 -26.12
C THR A 100 -10.33 -11.22 -26.65
N LYS A 101 -9.62 -10.08 -26.55
CA LYS A 101 -8.25 -9.89 -27.05
C LYS A 101 -7.29 -9.44 -25.95
N ARG A 102 -5.99 -9.68 -26.18
CA ARG A 102 -4.91 -9.29 -25.26
C ARG A 102 -4.87 -7.77 -25.03
N GLU A 103 -5.16 -6.94 -26.04
CA GLU A 103 -5.23 -5.48 -25.84
C GLU A 103 -6.45 -5.10 -25.00
N HIS A 104 -7.61 -5.69 -25.27
CA HIS A 104 -8.84 -5.39 -24.54
C HIS A 104 -8.71 -5.73 -23.05
N SER A 105 -7.95 -6.78 -22.72
CA SER A 105 -7.60 -7.12 -21.34
C SER A 105 -6.90 -6.00 -20.60
N GLN A 106 -5.88 -5.44 -21.23
CA GLN A 106 -5.06 -4.39 -20.63
C GLN A 106 -5.85 -3.08 -20.52
N LEU A 107 -6.64 -2.75 -21.55
CA LEU A 107 -7.55 -1.61 -21.55
C LEU A 107 -8.61 -1.73 -20.44
N MET A 108 -9.16 -2.92 -20.22
CA MET A 108 -10.14 -3.17 -19.16
C MET A 108 -9.52 -3.02 -17.78
N THR A 109 -8.32 -3.58 -17.57
CA THR A 109 -7.56 -3.40 -16.32
C THR A 109 -7.31 -1.93 -16.04
N TRP A 110 -6.84 -1.18 -17.04
CA TRP A 110 -6.59 0.25 -16.93
C TRP A 110 -7.87 1.04 -16.60
N PHE A 111 -8.97 0.75 -17.30
CA PHE A 111 -10.26 1.40 -17.05
C PHE A 111 -10.79 1.08 -15.64
N MET A 112 -10.63 -0.17 -15.18
CA MET A 112 -11.05 -0.55 -13.83
C MET A 112 -10.25 0.19 -12.75
N GLY A 113 -8.96 0.41 -12.98
CA GLY A 113 -8.12 1.27 -12.14
C GLY A 113 -8.60 2.72 -12.10
N LEU A 114 -9.07 3.28 -13.23
CA LEU A 114 -9.66 4.63 -13.24
C LEU A 114 -10.96 4.73 -12.45
N VAL A 115 -11.78 3.67 -12.46
CA VAL A 115 -13.06 3.65 -11.73
C VAL A 115 -12.85 3.56 -10.22
N ILE A 116 -11.81 2.85 -9.78
CA ILE A 116 -11.47 2.68 -8.36
C ILE A 116 -10.47 3.77 -7.96
N PHE A 117 -10.89 5.04 -8.09
CA PHE A 117 -10.02 6.20 -7.87
C PHE A 117 -9.89 6.65 -6.41
N PHE A 118 -10.75 6.14 -5.52
CA PHE A 118 -10.89 6.70 -4.17
C PHE A 118 -9.72 6.34 -3.22
N ASP A 119 -8.99 5.26 -3.49
CA ASP A 119 -7.88 4.78 -2.67
C ASP A 119 -6.96 3.84 -3.48
N ASP A 120 -5.64 3.99 -3.32
CA ASP A 120 -4.62 3.24 -4.08
C ASP A 120 -4.45 1.79 -3.59
N TYR A 121 -4.61 1.52 -2.28
CA TYR A 121 -4.62 0.15 -1.74
C TYR A 121 -5.84 -0.63 -2.21
N ALA A 122 -7.04 -0.04 -2.11
CA ALA A 122 -8.27 -0.63 -2.59
C ALA A 122 -8.22 -0.91 -4.09
N ASN A 123 -7.71 0.04 -4.87
CA ASN A 123 -7.46 -0.13 -6.31
C ASN A 123 -6.56 -1.34 -6.58
N SER A 124 -5.39 -1.37 -5.94
CA SER A 124 -4.41 -2.42 -6.17
C SER A 124 -4.93 -3.81 -5.81
N LEU A 125 -5.64 -3.93 -4.69
CA LEU A 125 -6.23 -5.19 -4.25
C LEU A 125 -7.39 -5.61 -5.15
N LEU A 126 -8.35 -4.72 -5.42
CA LEU A 126 -9.55 -5.05 -6.20
C LEU A 126 -9.21 -5.32 -7.67
N VAL A 127 -8.51 -4.40 -8.35
CA VAL A 127 -8.15 -4.55 -9.77
C VAL A 127 -7.19 -5.72 -9.94
N GLY A 128 -6.17 -5.81 -9.09
CA GLY A 128 -5.16 -6.87 -9.16
C GLY A 128 -5.76 -8.27 -8.98
N THR A 129 -6.61 -8.49 -7.98
CA THR A 129 -7.24 -9.80 -7.75
C THR A 129 -8.33 -10.12 -8.77
N SER A 130 -9.08 -9.12 -9.21
CA SER A 130 -10.17 -9.31 -10.18
C SER A 130 -9.65 -9.58 -11.59
N MET A 131 -8.63 -8.86 -12.04
CA MET A 131 -8.12 -8.96 -13.41
C MET A 131 -7.11 -10.10 -13.60
N ARG A 132 -6.46 -10.57 -12.53
CA ARG A 132 -5.44 -11.64 -12.59
C ARG A 132 -5.90 -12.89 -13.38
N PRO A 133 -7.06 -13.52 -13.09
CA PRO A 133 -7.49 -14.72 -13.82
C PRO A 133 -7.65 -14.47 -15.33
N PHE A 134 -8.01 -13.24 -15.69
CA PHE A 134 -8.27 -12.88 -17.07
C PHE A 134 -6.98 -12.53 -17.84
N THR A 135 -6.10 -11.74 -17.24
CA THR A 135 -4.76 -11.48 -17.79
C THR A 135 -3.95 -12.76 -17.95
N ASP A 136 -4.08 -13.71 -17.02
CA ASP A 136 -3.43 -15.01 -17.10
C ASP A 136 -3.95 -15.82 -18.31
N ARG A 137 -5.28 -15.88 -18.54
CA ARG A 137 -5.88 -16.54 -19.72
C ARG A 137 -5.42 -15.93 -21.04
N MET A 138 -5.24 -14.61 -21.08
CA MET A 138 -4.80 -13.88 -22.27
C MET A 138 -3.28 -13.79 -22.41
N LYS A 139 -2.51 -14.54 -21.59
CA LYS A 139 -1.03 -14.57 -21.61
C LYS A 139 -0.40 -13.18 -21.44
N VAL A 140 -1.00 -12.34 -20.60
CA VAL A 140 -0.39 -11.08 -20.13
C VAL A 140 0.47 -11.42 -18.91
N SER A 141 1.69 -10.88 -18.87
CA SER A 141 2.62 -11.19 -17.78
C SER A 141 2.14 -10.55 -16.46
N ARG A 142 2.53 -11.16 -15.33
CA ARG A 142 2.14 -10.67 -14.00
C ARG A 142 2.76 -9.31 -13.70
N GLU A 143 3.97 -9.07 -14.22
CA GLU A 143 4.69 -7.82 -14.13
C GLU A 143 3.94 -6.71 -14.89
N LYS A 144 3.40 -7.04 -16.08
CA LYS A 144 2.62 -6.08 -16.85
C LYS A 144 1.28 -5.76 -16.20
N LEU A 145 0.60 -6.76 -15.61
CA LEU A 145 -0.59 -6.50 -14.80
C LEU A 145 -0.26 -5.60 -13.62
N ALA A 146 0.80 -5.91 -12.86
CA ALA A 146 1.24 -5.11 -11.73
C ALA A 146 1.55 -3.68 -12.13
N PHE A 147 2.24 -3.48 -13.25
CA PHE A 147 2.51 -2.15 -13.81
C PHE A 147 1.23 -1.36 -14.13
N LEU A 148 0.24 -2.01 -14.79
CA LEU A 148 -1.03 -1.33 -15.12
C LEU A 148 -1.83 -0.94 -13.89
N VAL A 149 -1.86 -1.83 -12.89
CA VAL A 149 -2.54 -1.59 -11.61
C VAL A 149 -1.84 -0.45 -10.86
N ASP A 150 -0.52 -0.51 -10.70
CA ASP A 150 0.27 0.51 -10.00
C ASP A 150 0.17 1.88 -10.69
N SER A 151 0.27 1.92 -12.02
CA SER A 151 0.14 3.15 -12.83
C SER A 151 -1.25 3.77 -12.77
N THR A 152 -2.26 3.04 -12.29
CA THR A 152 -3.63 3.55 -12.14
C THR A 152 -4.06 3.71 -10.68
N ALA A 153 -3.29 3.22 -9.72
CA ALA A 153 -3.61 3.36 -8.30
C ALA A 153 -3.20 4.75 -7.78
N ALA A 154 -1.91 5.02 -7.71
CA ALA A 154 -1.40 6.28 -7.13
C ALA A 154 -1.73 7.53 -7.98
N PRO A 155 -1.56 7.55 -9.32
CA PRO A 155 -1.80 8.77 -10.10
C PRO A 155 -3.28 9.18 -10.13
N VAL A 156 -4.19 8.19 -10.16
CA VAL A 156 -5.63 8.46 -10.25
C VAL A 156 -6.16 8.92 -8.90
N SER A 157 -5.72 8.28 -7.81
CA SER A 157 -6.08 8.73 -6.46
C SER A 157 -5.54 10.11 -6.13
N GLY A 158 -4.34 10.48 -6.59
CA GLY A 158 -3.81 11.83 -6.41
C GLY A 158 -4.60 12.93 -7.15
N ILE A 159 -5.21 12.65 -8.30
CA ILE A 159 -5.94 13.66 -9.10
C ILE A 159 -7.45 13.70 -8.76
N ALA A 160 -7.99 12.62 -8.19
CA ALA A 160 -9.42 12.50 -7.95
C ALA A 160 -9.90 13.42 -6.82
N ILE A 161 -10.98 14.17 -7.07
CA ILE A 161 -11.55 15.16 -6.14
C ILE A 161 -11.91 14.56 -4.77
N ILE A 162 -12.31 13.29 -4.73
CA ILE A 162 -12.67 12.57 -3.52
C ILE A 162 -11.79 11.33 -3.44
N SER A 163 -10.65 11.45 -2.76
CA SER A 163 -9.69 10.35 -2.54
C SER A 163 -8.99 10.46 -1.19
N THR A 164 -8.32 9.39 -0.78
CA THR A 164 -7.46 9.38 0.41
C THR A 164 -6.30 10.37 0.32
N TRP A 165 -5.72 10.56 -0.88
CA TRP A 165 -4.63 11.51 -1.12
C TRP A 165 -5.07 12.97 -1.00
N VAL A 166 -6.24 13.34 -1.53
CA VAL A 166 -6.73 14.72 -1.42
C VAL A 166 -6.97 15.13 0.03
N GLY A 167 -7.46 14.21 0.87
CA GLY A 167 -7.60 14.47 2.31
C GLY A 167 -6.27 14.80 2.98
N VAL A 168 -5.20 14.06 2.63
CA VAL A 168 -3.85 14.29 3.12
C VAL A 168 -3.29 15.63 2.60
N GLU A 169 -3.44 15.91 1.31
CA GLU A 169 -2.98 17.16 0.69
C GLU A 169 -3.65 18.39 1.30
N ILE A 170 -4.97 18.36 1.50
CA ILE A 170 -5.70 19.43 2.18
C ILE A 170 -5.21 19.58 3.62
N GLY A 171 -4.96 18.47 4.32
CA GLY A 171 -4.38 18.48 5.67
C GLY A 171 -3.04 19.20 5.71
N TYR A 172 -2.12 18.88 4.79
CA TYR A 172 -0.82 19.55 4.71
C TYR A 172 -0.92 21.03 4.36
N ILE A 173 -1.88 21.42 3.51
CA ILE A 173 -2.13 22.82 3.20
C ILE A 173 -2.66 23.55 4.44
N ALA A 174 -3.58 22.95 5.19
CA ALA A 174 -4.14 23.53 6.41
C ALA A 174 -3.13 23.64 7.56
N ASP A 175 -2.16 22.73 7.65
CA ASP A 175 -1.08 22.84 8.65
C ASP A 175 -0.06 23.94 8.30
N THR A 176 0.00 24.36 7.04
CA THR A 176 0.98 25.35 6.54
C THR A 176 0.47 26.79 6.63
N TYR A 177 -0.85 27.02 6.62
CA TYR A 177 -1.50 28.34 6.60
C TYR A 177 -2.45 28.53 7.77
#